data_AF-A0A340YKD7-F1
#
_entry.id   AF-A0A340YKD7-F1
#
_cell.length_a   1.000
_cell.length_b   1.000
_cell.length_c   1.000
_cell.angle_alpha   90.00
_cell.angle_beta   90.00
_cell.angle_gamma   90.00
#
_symmetry.space_group_name_H-M   'P 1'
#
loop_
_entity.id
_entity.type
_entity.pdbx_description
1 polymer ?
#
loop_
_entity_poly.entity_id
_entity_poly.type
_entity_poly.pdbx_seq_one_letter_code
_entity_poly.pdbx_strand_id
1 'polypeptide(L)'
;MSQEGNYGRWTISSSDESEEEKPRLDEPSTSFLPHAEQGAASELKYTCSEARKAAHRRKITPMKFSSTDSVSEASPPKRQKGGSQEDLGWCLSSSEDELPPETQQKQAKDTGVKEEKGLPSPRDGAVPGAGHHSPSAGHGLETSGEGQDIWDMLGKGNPFQFYLTRVSGIKPKYNSGALHIRDILSPLFGTLVSSAQFNYCFDVDWLVKQYPPEFRKKPILLVHGDKREAKAHLHAQAKPYENIALCQAKLDIAFGTHHTKMMLLLYEEGIRVVIHTSNLIHADWHQKTQGMWLSPLYPRIVHGTHRSGESTTHFKADLISYLMAYNTAPLKEWIDTIQQHDLSETNVYLIGSTPGRFQGNQKDNWGHFRLRKLLKEHASSIPKAESWPIVGQFSSVGSMGADESKWLCSEFKESLVTLGKESRTPGSAVPLHLIYPSVENVRTSLEGYPAGGSLPYSIQTAEKQNWLHSYFHKWSADTSGRSNAMPHIKTYMRPSPDFSELAWFLVTSANLSKAAWGALEKNGAQLMIRSYELGVLFLPSAFGLDSFRVKQKFFSGSQEPTASFPVPYDLPPELYGSKDRPWIWNIPYVKAPDTHGNMWVPS
;
A
#
# COMPACT_ATOMS: atom_id res chain seq x y z
N MET A 1 -62.03 -15.12 -33.24
CA MET A 1 -60.74 -15.73 -33.63
C MET A 1 -59.81 -14.58 -33.98
N SER A 2 -59.10 -14.02 -33.00
CA SER A 2 -57.79 -14.47 -32.42
C SER A 2 -56.62 -13.90 -33.24
N GLN A 3 -55.60 -13.25 -32.68
CA GLN A 3 -55.29 -12.88 -31.30
C GLN A 3 -54.20 -11.77 -31.28
N GLU A 4 -54.13 -11.08 -30.15
CA GLU A 4 -53.30 -9.94 -29.69
C GLU A 4 -51.77 -10.04 -29.94
N GLY A 5 -50.96 -8.98 -29.91
CA GLY A 5 -51.18 -7.59 -29.52
C GLY A 5 -50.23 -7.10 -28.40
N ASN A 6 -49.24 -6.27 -28.79
CA ASN A 6 -48.65 -5.10 -28.11
C ASN A 6 -47.80 -5.15 -26.81
N TYR A 7 -46.60 -4.56 -26.97
CA TYR A 7 -45.96 -3.48 -26.18
C TYR A 7 -46.62 -2.99 -24.88
N GLY A 8 -45.78 -2.78 -23.84
CA GLY A 8 -46.13 -2.03 -22.64
C GLY A 8 -44.92 -1.41 -21.93
N ARG A 9 -44.94 -0.09 -21.82
CA ARG A 9 -44.03 0.85 -21.11
C ARG A 9 -44.62 1.11 -19.72
N TRP A 10 -43.82 1.23 -18.65
CA TRP A 10 -44.25 1.72 -17.33
C TRP A 10 -43.14 2.63 -16.75
N THR A 11 -43.29 3.96 -16.70
CA THR A 11 -43.99 4.87 -15.77
C THR A 11 -43.38 5.02 -14.37
N ILE A 12 -43.05 6.27 -14.05
CA ILE A 12 -42.84 6.87 -12.74
C ILE A 12 -44.19 6.94 -12.00
N SER A 13 -44.21 6.70 -10.69
CA SER A 13 -45.16 7.39 -9.78
C SER A 13 -44.59 7.49 -8.36
N SER A 14 -45.05 8.52 -7.68
CA SER A 14 -44.65 9.05 -6.39
C SER A 14 -45.71 8.79 -5.30
N SER A 15 -45.31 9.07 -4.06
CA SER A 15 -46.10 9.66 -2.96
C SER A 15 -46.81 8.77 -1.93
N ASP A 16 -46.42 9.06 -0.68
CA ASP A 16 -47.20 9.33 0.54
C ASP A 16 -47.84 8.25 1.44
N GLU A 17 -47.40 8.37 2.71
CA GLU A 17 -48.09 8.36 4.01
C GLU A 17 -49.00 7.18 4.43
N SER A 18 -48.66 6.58 5.58
CA SER A 18 -49.50 6.61 6.80
C SER A 18 -48.84 5.89 7.98
N GLU A 19 -49.24 6.35 9.17
CA GLU A 19 -48.70 6.11 10.51
C GLU A 19 -49.23 4.84 11.21
N GLU A 20 -48.64 4.55 12.38
CA GLU A 20 -49.14 3.72 13.51
C GLU A 20 -49.29 2.20 13.26
N GLU A 21 -48.86 1.26 14.11
CA GLU A 21 -48.97 1.12 15.57
C GLU A 21 -47.82 0.28 16.18
N LYS A 22 -47.55 0.52 17.47
CA LYS A 22 -46.84 -0.41 18.39
C LYS A 22 -47.78 -1.56 18.81
N PRO A 23 -47.23 -2.69 19.30
CA PRO A 23 -47.27 -2.87 20.76
C PRO A 23 -45.96 -3.38 21.38
N ARG A 24 -45.87 -3.22 22.71
CA ARG A 24 -44.76 -3.59 23.59
C ARG A 24 -44.98 -4.97 24.24
N LEU A 25 -43.83 -5.57 24.58
CA LEU A 25 -43.47 -6.36 25.78
C LEU A 25 -44.37 -7.52 26.21
N ASP A 26 -43.76 -8.71 26.29
CA ASP A 26 -43.92 -9.62 27.43
C ASP A 26 -42.67 -10.52 27.59
N GLU A 27 -42.09 -10.48 28.77
CA GLU A 27 -41.29 -11.52 29.45
C GLU A 27 -41.94 -11.62 30.85
N PRO A 28 -42.02 -12.78 31.53
CA PRO A 28 -40.82 -13.47 32.02
C PRO A 28 -40.94 -15.01 32.21
N SER A 29 -39.79 -15.68 32.46
CA SER A 29 -39.54 -16.57 33.63
C SER A 29 -38.67 -17.82 33.34
N THR A 30 -37.44 -17.76 33.86
CA THR A 30 -36.72 -18.75 34.72
C THR A 30 -36.75 -20.27 34.45
N SER A 31 -35.56 -20.88 34.30
CA SER A 31 -35.06 -21.96 35.19
C SER A 31 -33.58 -22.33 34.91
N PHE A 32 -32.93 -22.93 35.91
CA PHE A 32 -31.48 -22.98 36.19
C PHE A 32 -30.76 -24.31 35.79
N LEU A 33 -29.48 -24.19 35.34
CA LEU A 33 -28.22 -24.97 35.64
C LEU A 33 -28.08 -26.49 35.29
N PRO A 34 -26.85 -27.11 35.30
CA PRO A 34 -25.47 -26.66 34.96
C PRO A 34 -24.61 -27.70 34.15
N HIS A 35 -23.33 -27.33 33.86
CA HIS A 35 -22.16 -28.11 33.36
C HIS A 35 -22.10 -28.42 31.84
N ALA A 36 -20.98 -28.35 31.13
CA ALA A 36 -19.58 -28.57 31.52
C ALA A 36 -18.57 -27.71 30.71
N GLU A 37 -17.42 -27.45 31.33
CA GLU A 37 -16.22 -26.88 30.74
C GLU A 37 -15.67 -27.78 29.62
N GLN A 38 -15.29 -27.17 28.50
CA GLN A 38 -14.15 -27.61 27.70
C GLN A 38 -13.61 -26.42 26.91
N GLY A 39 -12.49 -25.89 27.41
CA GLY A 39 -11.72 -24.86 26.74
C GLY A 39 -11.13 -25.40 25.44
N ALA A 40 -11.62 -24.90 24.31
CA ALA A 40 -10.92 -24.94 23.05
C ALA A 40 -10.36 -23.54 22.80
N ALA A 41 -9.03 -23.44 22.76
CA ALA A 41 -8.33 -22.23 22.36
C ALA A 41 -8.86 -21.79 20.99
N SER A 42 -9.52 -20.64 20.95
CA SER A 42 -9.96 -20.01 19.71
C SER A 42 -8.72 -19.58 18.93
N GLU A 43 -8.39 -20.34 17.88
CA GLU A 43 -7.40 -19.92 16.89
C GLU A 43 -7.85 -18.61 16.25
N LEU A 44 -7.07 -17.55 16.47
CA LEU A 44 -7.22 -16.25 15.82
C LEU A 44 -7.07 -16.42 14.30
N LYS A 45 -8.19 -16.35 13.57
CA LYS A 45 -8.24 -16.41 12.10
C LYS A 45 -8.09 -15.00 11.52
N TYR A 46 -6.89 -14.63 11.10
CA TYR A 46 -6.57 -13.33 10.49
C TYR A 46 -7.22 -13.12 9.11
N THR A 47 -7.80 -11.96 8.82
CA THR A 47 -8.18 -11.52 7.47
C THR A 47 -7.01 -10.81 6.79
N CYS A 48 -6.16 -11.60 6.14
CA CYS A 48 -5.14 -11.10 5.24
C CYS A 48 -5.03 -11.99 4.00
N SER A 49 -4.20 -11.62 3.01
CA SER A 49 -3.95 -12.48 1.82
C SER A 49 -3.69 -13.92 2.28
N GLU A 50 -4.16 -14.94 1.54
CA GLU A 50 -3.89 -16.35 1.89
C GLU A 50 -2.38 -16.59 2.13
N ALA A 51 -1.53 -15.85 1.39
CA ALA A 51 -0.09 -15.75 1.61
C ALA A 51 0.30 -15.37 3.04
N ARG A 52 -0.31 -14.31 3.59
CA ARG A 52 -0.07 -13.82 4.95
C ARG A 52 -0.71 -14.75 5.99
N LYS A 53 -1.86 -15.39 5.71
CA LYS A 53 -2.43 -16.44 6.58
C LYS A 53 -1.52 -17.67 6.66
N ALA A 54 -0.92 -18.09 5.55
CA ALA A 54 0.03 -19.20 5.50
C ALA A 54 1.35 -18.87 6.21
N ALA A 55 1.88 -17.65 6.02
CA ALA A 55 3.09 -17.19 6.70
C ALA A 55 2.92 -17.11 8.22
N HIS A 56 1.75 -16.67 8.70
CA HIS A 56 1.44 -16.61 10.13
C HIS A 56 1.30 -17.99 10.77
N ARG A 57 0.62 -18.94 10.10
CA ARG A 57 0.55 -20.35 10.56
C ARG A 57 1.95 -20.97 10.76
N ARG A 58 2.91 -20.64 9.89
CA ARG A 58 4.29 -21.16 9.96
C ARG A 58 5.14 -20.52 11.07
N LYS A 59 4.87 -19.27 11.45
CA LYS A 59 5.50 -18.64 12.63
C LYS A 59 5.08 -19.33 13.93
N ILE A 60 3.83 -19.77 14.01
CA ILE A 60 3.27 -20.45 15.19
C ILE A 60 3.75 -21.91 15.26
N THR A 61 3.95 -22.56 14.10
CA THR A 61 4.42 -23.96 14.03
C THR A 61 5.54 -24.12 13.00
N PRO A 62 6.82 -23.96 13.39
CA PRO A 62 7.95 -24.20 12.49
C PRO A 62 8.01 -25.69 12.13
N MET A 63 7.99 -26.03 10.85
CA MET A 63 8.22 -27.41 10.42
C MET A 63 9.68 -27.80 10.73
N LYS A 64 9.86 -28.72 11.68
CA LYS A 64 11.13 -29.43 11.85
C LYS A 64 11.17 -30.57 10.84
N PHE A 65 12.06 -30.51 9.87
CA PHE A 65 12.39 -31.69 9.06
C PHE A 65 13.61 -32.39 9.67
N SER A 66 13.41 -33.62 10.13
CA SER A 66 14.50 -34.53 10.49
C SER A 66 15.10 -35.10 9.22
N SER A 67 16.38 -34.85 9.01
CA SER A 67 17.18 -35.40 7.92
C SER A 67 17.63 -36.82 8.26
N THR A 68 16.76 -37.80 8.06
CA THR A 68 17.13 -39.21 7.88
C THR A 68 15.89 -39.93 7.35
N ASP A 69 15.90 -40.32 6.08
CA ASP A 69 15.71 -41.74 5.76
C ASP A 69 16.02 -42.04 4.30
N SER A 70 16.59 -43.23 4.18
CA SER A 70 17.24 -43.89 3.09
C SER A 70 16.35 -44.28 1.91
N VAL A 71 17.03 -44.45 0.79
CA VAL A 71 16.61 -45.04 -0.49
C VAL A 71 15.81 -46.33 -0.30
N SER A 72 14.63 -46.40 -0.90
CA SER A 72 14.02 -47.66 -1.35
C SER A 72 13.07 -47.43 -2.53
N GLU A 73 13.31 -48.14 -3.63
CA GLU A 73 12.49 -48.23 -4.83
C GLU A 73 11.07 -48.75 -4.52
N ALA A 74 10.03 -48.13 -5.11
CA ALA A 74 8.78 -48.81 -5.43
C ALA A 74 7.95 -48.04 -6.49
N SER A 75 7.25 -48.82 -7.30
CA SER A 75 6.59 -48.57 -8.59
C SER A 75 5.38 -47.60 -8.55
N PRO A 76 4.88 -47.12 -9.71
CA PRO A 76 3.84 -46.09 -9.74
C PRO A 76 2.42 -46.68 -9.56
N PRO A 77 1.53 -46.09 -8.75
CA PRO A 77 0.14 -46.48 -8.77
C PRO A 77 -0.70 -45.60 -9.71
N LYS A 78 -1.70 -46.30 -10.24
CA LYS A 78 -2.68 -45.92 -11.26
C LYS A 78 -3.59 -44.76 -10.82
N ARG A 79 -4.04 -44.00 -11.81
CA ARG A 79 -5.21 -43.11 -11.73
C ARG A 79 -6.41 -43.85 -11.13
N GLN A 80 -6.93 -43.34 -10.02
CA GLN A 80 -8.31 -43.55 -9.61
C GLN A 80 -9.02 -42.20 -9.49
N LYS A 81 -10.15 -42.08 -10.20
CA LYS A 81 -11.17 -41.05 -10.00
C LYS A 81 -11.81 -41.28 -8.63
N GLY A 82 -11.68 -40.30 -7.75
CA GLY A 82 -12.50 -40.15 -6.55
C GLY A 82 -13.02 -38.72 -6.52
N GLY A 83 -14.34 -38.56 -6.47
CA GLY A 83 -14.98 -37.25 -6.41
C GLY A 83 -14.84 -36.61 -5.03
N SER A 84 -14.72 -35.27 -5.04
CA SER A 84 -14.90 -34.39 -3.89
C SER A 84 -15.15 -32.99 -4.48
N GLN A 85 -16.34 -32.44 -4.26
CA GLN A 85 -16.63 -31.49 -3.18
C GLN A 85 -16.26 -30.07 -3.64
N GLU A 86 -17.31 -29.27 -3.79
CA GLU A 86 -17.29 -27.88 -4.24
C GLU A 86 -16.35 -27.05 -3.36
N ASP A 87 -15.27 -26.54 -3.97
CA ASP A 87 -14.28 -25.71 -3.29
C ASP A 87 -14.45 -24.23 -3.69
N LEU A 88 -14.50 -23.38 -2.68
CA LEU A 88 -14.82 -21.95 -2.74
C LEU A 88 -13.65 -21.15 -3.37
N GLY A 89 -13.62 -21.07 -4.69
CA GLY A 89 -12.69 -20.20 -5.43
C GLY A 89 -13.10 -18.73 -5.38
N TRP A 90 -12.27 -17.87 -4.77
CA TRP A 90 -12.37 -16.42 -4.90
C TRP A 90 -11.44 -15.91 -6.01
N CYS A 91 -12.08 -15.28 -6.99
CA CYS A 91 -11.52 -14.84 -8.27
C CYS A 91 -10.63 -13.60 -8.15
N LEU A 92 -9.37 -13.72 -8.60
CA LEU A 92 -8.58 -12.60 -9.10
C LEU A 92 -8.90 -12.44 -10.60
N SER A 93 -9.22 -11.23 -11.04
CA SER A 93 -9.73 -10.95 -12.38
C SER A 93 -8.72 -11.24 -13.49
N SER A 94 -8.99 -12.27 -14.28
CA SER A 94 -8.68 -12.34 -15.70
C SER A 94 -9.98 -12.11 -16.48
N SER A 95 -9.97 -11.15 -17.40
CA SER A 95 -10.99 -11.05 -18.46
C SER A 95 -10.32 -11.52 -19.74
N GLU A 96 -10.91 -12.53 -20.37
CA GLU A 96 -10.55 -13.07 -21.69
C GLU A 96 -11.59 -12.60 -22.72
N ASP A 97 -11.14 -12.38 -23.95
CA ASP A 97 -11.85 -12.72 -25.17
C ASP A 97 -10.80 -12.92 -26.29
N GLU A 98 -11.05 -13.94 -27.11
CA GLU A 98 -10.45 -14.32 -28.41
C GLU A 98 -9.37 -15.42 -28.49
N LEU A 99 -9.72 -16.42 -29.31
CA LEU A 99 -9.11 -17.71 -29.59
C LEU A 99 -7.98 -17.63 -30.66
N PRO A 100 -6.93 -18.47 -30.60
CA PRO A 100 -5.87 -18.54 -31.61
C PRO A 100 -6.04 -19.72 -32.59
N PRO A 101 -5.44 -19.66 -33.81
CA PRO A 101 -5.19 -20.84 -34.63
C PRO A 101 -3.74 -21.34 -34.56
N GLU A 102 -3.64 -22.61 -34.17
CA GLU A 102 -2.77 -23.73 -34.55
C GLU A 102 -1.41 -23.55 -35.29
N THR A 103 -0.38 -24.05 -34.59
CA THR A 103 0.77 -24.92 -34.99
C THR A 103 1.65 -24.64 -36.21
N GLN A 104 2.97 -24.69 -35.98
CA GLN A 104 3.84 -25.73 -36.57
C GLN A 104 5.17 -25.91 -35.81
N GLN A 105 5.50 -27.17 -35.52
CA GLN A 105 6.77 -27.66 -34.97
C GLN A 105 7.90 -27.62 -36.01
N LYS A 106 9.16 -27.48 -35.56
CA LYS A 106 10.28 -28.24 -36.14
C LYS A 106 11.49 -28.37 -35.21
N GLN A 107 12.16 -29.50 -35.40
CA GLN A 107 13.12 -30.18 -34.52
C GLN A 107 14.58 -29.70 -34.67
N ALA A 108 15.32 -29.87 -33.57
CA ALA A 108 16.68 -30.41 -33.39
C ALA A 108 17.80 -30.15 -34.43
N LYS A 109 18.99 -29.79 -33.92
CA LYS A 109 20.19 -30.66 -34.01
C LYS A 109 21.33 -30.25 -33.09
N ASP A 110 22.09 -31.29 -32.79
CA ASP A 110 23.19 -31.52 -31.84
C ASP A 110 24.58 -31.19 -32.45
N THR A 111 25.64 -31.44 -31.66
CA THR A 111 27.11 -31.41 -31.87
C THR A 111 27.82 -30.24 -31.18
N GLY A 112 28.89 -30.41 -30.40
CA GLY A 112 29.70 -31.57 -30.04
C GLY A 112 30.74 -31.21 -28.97
N VAL A 113 31.18 -32.23 -28.25
CA VAL A 113 32.13 -32.21 -27.10
C VAL A 113 33.57 -31.98 -27.54
N LYS A 114 34.37 -31.29 -26.70
CA LYS A 114 35.81 -31.57 -26.51
C LYS A 114 36.29 -31.22 -25.10
N GLU A 115 36.69 -32.26 -24.37
CA GLU A 115 37.59 -32.31 -23.20
C GLU A 115 39.04 -31.88 -23.60
N GLU A 116 40.03 -31.55 -22.74
CA GLU A 116 40.35 -31.99 -21.37
C GLU A 116 41.52 -31.15 -20.75
N LYS A 117 41.66 -31.23 -19.40
CA LYS A 117 42.88 -31.14 -18.52
C LYS A 117 43.68 -29.82 -18.41
N GLY A 118 44.20 -29.40 -17.25
CA GLY A 118 44.32 -30.02 -15.92
C GLY A 118 45.00 -29.08 -14.89
N LEU A 119 44.85 -29.41 -13.61
CA LEU A 119 45.41 -28.77 -12.40
C LEU A 119 46.94 -28.95 -12.25
N PRO A 120 47.64 -28.15 -11.41
CA PRO A 120 47.79 -28.47 -9.97
C PRO A 120 47.91 -27.28 -8.98
N SER A 121 47.54 -27.54 -7.72
CA SER A 121 48.00 -26.88 -6.47
C SER A 121 49.10 -27.77 -5.82
N PRO A 122 49.82 -27.47 -4.69
CA PRO A 122 49.30 -26.87 -3.43
C PRO A 122 50.31 -26.08 -2.54
N ARG A 123 49.84 -25.76 -1.30
CA ARG A 123 50.55 -25.46 -0.02
C ARG A 123 50.78 -23.97 0.34
N ASP A 124 50.74 -23.48 1.58
CA ASP A 124 50.34 -23.95 2.92
C ASP A 124 50.39 -22.73 3.90
N GLY A 125 49.63 -22.81 5.02
CA GLY A 125 49.88 -22.13 6.33
C GLY A 125 49.36 -20.69 6.51
N ALA A 126 48.90 -20.19 7.67
CA ALA A 126 48.67 -20.73 9.02
C ALA A 126 47.80 -19.70 9.81
N VAL A 127 47.14 -20.14 10.88
CA VAL A 127 46.30 -19.39 11.87
C VAL A 127 47.09 -19.36 13.19
N PRO A 128 47.03 -18.33 14.09
CA PRO A 128 46.04 -18.35 15.20
C PRO A 128 45.64 -16.99 15.83
N GLY A 129 44.48 -16.98 16.50
CA GLY A 129 44.12 -15.91 17.46
C GLY A 129 42.69 -15.97 17.98
N ALA A 130 42.47 -16.76 19.04
CA ALA A 130 41.22 -16.86 19.78
C ALA A 130 41.06 -15.70 20.79
N GLY A 131 39.80 -15.30 21.05
CA GLY A 131 39.41 -14.39 22.11
C GLY A 131 37.95 -14.58 22.49
N HIS A 132 37.72 -15.38 23.54
CA HIS A 132 36.44 -15.56 24.22
C HIS A 132 36.01 -14.26 24.92
N HIS A 133 34.75 -13.83 24.75
CA HIS A 133 33.97 -13.19 25.82
C HIS A 133 32.47 -13.33 25.53
N SER A 134 31.78 -14.09 26.37
CA SER A 134 30.32 -14.02 26.55
C SER A 134 29.97 -12.85 27.48
N PRO A 135 28.77 -12.27 27.35
CA PRO A 135 27.90 -12.28 28.52
C PRO A 135 26.42 -12.54 28.21
N SER A 136 25.87 -13.47 28.98
CA SER A 136 24.62 -13.39 29.75
C SER A 136 23.41 -12.67 29.16
N ALA A 137 22.34 -13.45 29.00
CA ALA A 137 20.96 -13.01 28.91
C ALA A 137 20.57 -12.11 30.11
N GLY A 138 19.80 -11.06 29.82
CA GLY A 138 19.15 -10.21 30.79
C GLY A 138 18.00 -9.48 30.11
N HIS A 139 16.77 -9.85 30.44
CA HIS A 139 15.56 -9.12 30.08
C HIS A 139 15.66 -7.69 30.64
N GLY A 140 15.75 -6.70 29.75
CA GLY A 140 15.65 -5.28 30.08
C GLY A 140 14.50 -4.67 29.31
N LEU A 141 13.40 -4.40 30.01
CA LEU A 141 12.30 -3.58 29.54
C LEU A 141 12.82 -2.13 29.44
N GLU A 142 13.16 -1.66 28.24
CA GLU A 142 13.56 -0.26 28.05
C GLU A 142 12.32 0.65 28.07
N THR A 143 12.16 1.37 29.18
CA THR A 143 11.22 2.48 29.32
C THR A 143 11.93 3.82 29.15
N SER A 144 11.38 4.61 28.22
CA SER A 144 11.23 6.07 28.24
C SER A 144 12.48 6.97 28.34
N GLY A 145 13.03 7.31 27.18
CA GLY A 145 13.77 8.56 26.93
C GLY A 145 13.24 9.37 25.72
N GLU A 146 12.15 8.94 25.09
CA GLU A 146 11.75 9.36 23.72
C GLU A 146 10.96 10.69 23.62
N GLY A 147 10.59 11.32 24.74
CA GLY A 147 9.64 12.45 24.72
C GLY A 147 10.17 13.79 24.18
N GLN A 148 11.48 14.05 24.30
CA GLN A 148 12.08 15.33 23.91
C GLN A 148 12.34 15.43 22.39
N ASP A 149 12.60 14.30 21.72
CA ASP A 149 13.00 14.21 20.31
C ASP A 149 11.81 14.43 19.34
N ILE A 150 10.59 14.17 19.80
CA ILE A 150 9.37 14.26 18.98
C ILE A 150 8.99 15.71 18.63
N TRP A 151 9.19 16.65 19.55
CA TRP A 151 8.88 18.06 19.33
C TRP A 151 9.89 18.74 18.39
N ASP A 152 11.17 18.38 18.52
CA ASP A 152 12.22 18.84 17.60
C ASP A 152 12.03 18.26 16.17
N MET A 153 11.30 17.14 16.02
CA MET A 153 10.92 16.59 14.71
C MET A 153 9.76 17.32 14.02
N LEU A 154 8.81 17.86 14.79
CA LEU A 154 7.69 18.66 14.27
C LEU A 154 8.09 20.13 14.02
N GLY A 155 9.17 20.60 14.67
CA GLY A 155 9.72 21.94 14.50
C GLY A 155 11.01 21.99 13.66
N LYS A 156 10.99 22.74 12.54
CA LYS A 156 12.16 23.22 11.77
C LYS A 156 13.05 22.19 11.03
N GLY A 157 12.99 20.89 11.32
CA GLY A 157 13.89 19.89 10.70
C GLY A 157 13.44 19.28 9.35
N ASN A 158 12.13 19.18 9.11
CA ASN A 158 11.55 18.55 7.90
C ASN A 158 10.39 19.39 7.33
N PRO A 159 10.63 20.33 6.39
CA PRO A 159 9.58 21.21 5.87
C PRO A 159 8.52 20.48 5.05
N PHE A 160 8.84 19.28 4.56
CA PHE A 160 7.92 18.45 3.77
C PHE A 160 7.00 17.59 4.64
N GLN A 161 7.30 17.44 5.93
CA GLN A 161 6.56 16.56 6.85
C GLN A 161 6.35 15.13 6.28
N PHE A 162 7.30 14.66 5.49
CA PHE A 162 7.35 13.30 4.95
C PHE A 162 8.27 12.44 5.81
N TYR A 163 7.72 11.37 6.39
CA TYR A 163 8.40 10.51 7.34
C TYR A 163 8.35 9.05 6.90
N LEU A 164 9.30 8.26 7.39
CA LEU A 164 9.29 6.80 7.26
C LEU A 164 8.89 6.14 8.57
N THR A 165 8.35 4.92 8.50
CA THR A 165 8.09 4.16 9.72
C THR A 165 9.37 3.71 10.40
N ARG A 166 9.29 3.57 11.73
CA ARG A 166 10.32 2.86 12.50
C ARG A 166 10.48 1.42 11.98
N VAL A 167 11.72 0.95 11.88
CA VAL A 167 12.08 -0.41 11.45
C VAL A 167 12.86 -1.11 12.55
N SER A 168 12.41 -2.28 12.95
CA SER A 168 13.06 -3.10 13.98
C SER A 168 14.22 -3.90 13.39
N GLY A 169 15.36 -3.93 14.10
CA GLY A 169 16.55 -4.68 13.65
C GLY A 169 17.52 -3.91 12.74
N ILE A 170 17.35 -2.59 12.59
CA ILE A 170 18.35 -1.71 11.94
C ILE A 170 19.02 -0.78 12.96
N LYS A 171 20.15 -0.17 12.58
CA LYS A 171 20.90 0.73 13.48
C LYS A 171 20.02 1.93 13.90
N PRO A 172 20.05 2.37 15.18
CA PRO A 172 19.18 3.44 15.70
C PRO A 172 19.20 4.74 14.87
N LYS A 173 20.35 5.11 14.31
CA LYS A 173 20.49 6.29 13.44
C LYS A 173 19.56 6.32 12.21
N TYR A 174 19.04 5.17 11.79
CA TYR A 174 18.07 5.05 10.68
C TYR A 174 16.60 5.08 11.14
N ASN A 175 16.41 5.20 12.46
CA ASN A 175 15.12 5.44 13.12
C ASN A 175 15.05 6.82 13.78
N SER A 176 16.18 7.51 13.99
CA SER A 176 16.21 8.92 14.40
C SER A 176 15.55 9.80 13.32
N GLY A 177 14.30 10.21 13.52
CA GLY A 177 13.51 10.85 12.47
C GLY A 177 12.38 9.99 11.87
N ALA A 178 12.28 8.72 12.28
CA ALA A 178 11.21 7.81 11.84
C ALA A 178 10.10 7.75 12.89
N LEU A 179 8.89 7.44 12.46
CA LEU A 179 7.71 7.42 13.33
C LEU A 179 7.09 6.03 13.44
N HIS A 180 6.75 5.63 14.65
CA HIS A 180 5.85 4.51 14.91
C HIS A 180 4.41 5.04 15.08
N ILE A 181 3.40 4.18 14.92
CA ILE A 181 1.99 4.57 15.09
C ILE A 181 1.69 5.12 16.49
N ARG A 182 2.41 4.65 17.51
CA ARG A 182 2.32 5.16 18.89
C ARG A 182 2.77 6.61 19.01
N ASP A 183 3.73 7.03 18.20
CA ASP A 183 4.23 8.40 18.22
C ASP A 183 3.18 9.34 17.62
N ILE A 184 2.52 8.90 16.54
CA ILE A 184 1.43 9.64 15.86
C ILE A 184 0.21 9.81 16.78
N LEU A 185 -0.13 8.77 17.54
CA LEU A 185 -1.27 8.76 18.47
C LEU A 185 -0.92 9.29 19.88
N SER A 186 0.33 9.73 20.08
CA SER A 186 0.82 10.22 21.36
C SER A 186 0.05 11.48 21.80
N PRO A 187 -0.15 11.70 23.11
CA PRO A 187 -0.71 12.97 23.62
C PRO A 187 0.11 14.19 23.22
N LEU A 188 1.39 14.00 22.86
CA LEU A 188 2.24 15.08 22.34
C LEU A 188 1.72 15.65 21.02
N PHE A 189 0.94 14.89 20.24
CA PHE A 189 0.39 15.36 18.97
C PHE A 189 -0.92 16.14 19.11
N GLY A 190 -1.55 16.06 20.29
CA GLY A 190 -2.82 16.69 20.66
C GLY A 190 -3.65 15.82 21.60
N THR A 191 -4.61 16.45 22.29
CA THR A 191 -5.51 15.78 23.24
C THR A 191 -6.67 15.14 22.47
N LEU A 192 -6.63 13.82 22.23
CA LEU A 192 -7.55 13.16 21.30
C LEU A 192 -9.01 13.16 21.79
N VAL A 193 -9.91 13.63 20.91
CA VAL A 193 -11.36 13.61 21.10
C VAL A 193 -12.00 12.45 20.32
N SER A 194 -11.63 12.26 19.05
CA SER A 194 -12.17 11.22 18.17
C SER A 194 -11.20 10.92 17.04
N SER A 195 -11.28 9.73 16.42
CA SER A 195 -10.46 9.39 15.27
C SER A 195 -11.20 8.57 14.20
N ALA A 196 -10.83 8.74 12.94
CA ALA A 196 -11.21 7.84 11.86
C ALA A 196 -9.98 7.21 11.21
N GLN A 197 -10.06 5.91 10.97
CA GLN A 197 -9.01 5.05 10.47
C GLN A 197 -9.45 4.42 9.16
N PHE A 198 -8.98 4.96 8.04
CA PHE A 198 -9.21 4.42 6.71
C PHE A 198 -8.13 3.41 6.42
N ASN A 199 -8.49 2.16 6.13
CA ASN A 199 -7.50 1.14 5.80
C ASN A 199 -8.06 -0.02 4.98
N TYR A 200 -7.15 -0.88 4.51
CA TYR A 200 -7.47 -2.14 3.85
C TYR A 200 -7.55 -3.29 4.87
N CYS A 201 -6.62 -3.36 5.82
CA CYS A 201 -6.51 -4.47 6.76
C CYS A 201 -6.30 -3.96 8.19
N PHE A 202 -7.04 -4.56 9.13
CA PHE A 202 -7.07 -4.19 10.54
C PHE A 202 -6.83 -5.42 11.42
N ASP A 203 -6.02 -5.23 12.45
CA ASP A 203 -6.01 -6.02 13.68
C ASP A 203 -6.49 -5.07 14.79
N VAL A 204 -7.76 -5.20 15.19
CA VAL A 204 -8.42 -4.22 16.06
C VAL A 204 -7.80 -4.24 17.46
N ASP A 205 -7.50 -5.42 18.00
CA ASP A 205 -6.86 -5.57 19.31
C ASP A 205 -5.47 -4.91 19.32
N TRP A 206 -4.68 -5.14 18.26
CA TRP A 206 -3.40 -4.48 18.11
C TRP A 206 -3.57 -2.97 17.98
N LEU A 207 -4.50 -2.50 17.16
CA LEU A 207 -4.75 -1.08 16.92
C LEU A 207 -5.09 -0.34 18.21
N VAL A 208 -6.04 -0.84 18.99
CA VAL A 208 -6.44 -0.22 20.28
C VAL A 208 -5.24 -0.12 21.23
N LYS A 209 -4.34 -1.11 21.25
CA LYS A 209 -3.11 -1.06 22.06
C LYS A 209 -2.09 -0.02 21.59
N GLN A 210 -2.25 0.55 20.40
CA GLN A 210 -1.40 1.66 19.92
C GLN A 210 -1.87 3.02 20.43
N TYR A 211 -3.15 3.17 20.77
CA TYR A 211 -3.63 4.37 21.43
C TYR A 211 -3.11 4.41 22.88
N PRO A 212 -2.70 5.60 23.38
CA PRO A 212 -2.42 5.83 24.79
C PRO A 212 -3.61 5.40 25.67
N PRO A 213 -3.38 4.84 26.87
CA PRO A 213 -4.44 4.35 27.76
C PRO A 213 -5.64 5.31 27.90
N GLU A 214 -5.36 6.61 28.07
CA GLU A 214 -6.31 7.71 28.21
C GLU A 214 -7.18 7.96 26.96
N PHE A 215 -6.73 7.52 25.79
CA PHE A 215 -7.43 7.71 24.51
C PHE A 215 -8.13 6.43 24.01
N ARG A 216 -7.89 5.26 24.61
CA ARG A 216 -8.42 3.96 24.12
C ARG A 216 -9.94 3.84 24.08
N LYS A 217 -10.64 4.66 24.85
CA LYS A 217 -12.11 4.70 24.92
C LYS A 217 -12.74 5.85 24.12
N LYS A 218 -11.93 6.71 23.50
CA LYS A 218 -12.43 7.75 22.59
C LYS A 218 -13.05 7.10 21.34
N PRO A 219 -14.04 7.72 20.67
CA PRO A 219 -14.64 7.15 19.48
C PRO A 219 -13.60 6.88 18.37
N ILE A 220 -13.70 5.71 17.74
CA ILE A 220 -12.87 5.30 16.61
C ILE A 220 -13.79 4.81 15.48
N LEU A 221 -13.69 5.43 14.31
CA LEU A 221 -14.37 4.97 13.10
C LEU A 221 -13.41 4.17 12.21
N LEU A 222 -13.70 2.89 11.95
CA LEU A 222 -12.95 2.07 11.00
C LEU A 222 -13.61 2.12 9.62
N VAL A 223 -12.92 2.69 8.63
CA VAL A 223 -13.40 2.76 7.24
C VAL A 223 -12.72 1.67 6.41
N HIS A 224 -13.52 0.73 5.90
CA HIS A 224 -13.02 -0.51 5.28
C HIS A 224 -13.82 -0.90 4.02
N GLY A 225 -13.23 -1.76 3.17
CA GLY A 225 -13.87 -2.28 1.97
C GLY A 225 -14.40 -3.71 2.07
N ASP A 226 -14.21 -4.38 3.22
CA ASP A 226 -14.57 -5.80 3.37
C ASP A 226 -16.05 -6.10 3.10
N LYS A 227 -16.30 -7.28 2.54
CA LYS A 227 -17.64 -7.82 2.24
C LYS A 227 -17.79 -9.22 2.83
N ARG A 228 -19.04 -9.68 2.98
CA ARG A 228 -19.39 -11.06 3.37
C ARG A 228 -18.64 -11.54 4.62
N GLU A 229 -17.93 -12.67 4.56
CA GLU A 229 -17.25 -13.30 5.69
C GLU A 229 -16.12 -12.41 6.24
N ALA A 230 -15.39 -11.70 5.38
CA ALA A 230 -14.36 -10.75 5.81
C ALA A 230 -14.96 -9.60 6.63
N LYS A 231 -16.13 -9.08 6.20
CA LYS A 231 -16.88 -8.09 6.97
C LYS A 231 -17.33 -8.66 8.31
N ALA A 232 -17.93 -9.85 8.34
CA ALA A 232 -18.37 -10.48 9.57
C ALA A 232 -17.21 -10.66 10.58
N HIS A 233 -16.03 -11.03 10.08
CA HIS A 233 -14.83 -11.16 10.91
C HIS A 233 -14.37 -9.82 11.49
N LEU A 234 -14.31 -8.75 10.69
CA LEU A 234 -13.95 -7.42 11.19
C LEU A 234 -14.96 -6.90 12.23
N HIS A 235 -16.25 -7.12 12.01
CA HIS A 235 -17.29 -6.81 13.00
C HIS A 235 -17.08 -7.61 14.30
N ALA A 236 -16.70 -8.88 14.23
CA ALA A 236 -16.39 -9.69 15.41
C ALA A 236 -15.17 -9.17 16.18
N GLN A 237 -14.12 -8.74 15.48
CA GLN A 237 -12.95 -8.10 16.11
C GLN A 237 -13.30 -6.77 16.80
N ALA A 238 -14.20 -5.98 16.23
CA ALA A 238 -14.59 -4.69 16.81
C ALA A 238 -15.60 -4.81 17.96
N LYS A 239 -16.39 -5.89 18.02
CA LYS A 239 -17.46 -6.10 19.01
C LYS A 239 -17.06 -5.90 20.47
N PRO A 240 -15.86 -6.28 20.95
CA PRO A 240 -15.44 -6.05 22.34
C PRO A 240 -15.22 -4.56 22.70
N TYR A 241 -15.23 -3.66 21.73
CA TYR A 241 -14.93 -2.25 21.89
C TYR A 241 -16.13 -1.38 21.51
N GLU A 242 -16.95 -1.02 22.51
CA GLU A 242 -18.19 -0.24 22.31
C GLU A 242 -17.96 1.14 21.66
N ASN A 243 -16.76 1.70 21.78
CA ASN A 243 -16.37 2.97 21.17
C ASN A 243 -15.93 2.86 19.70
N ILE A 244 -15.95 1.66 19.10
CA ILE A 244 -15.55 1.44 17.71
C ILE A 244 -16.79 1.32 16.81
N ALA A 245 -16.89 2.23 15.85
CA ALA A 245 -17.86 2.18 14.76
C ALA A 245 -17.20 1.71 13.46
N LEU A 246 -17.98 1.12 12.55
CA LEU A 246 -17.51 0.66 11.24
C LEU A 246 -18.25 1.37 10.11
N CYS A 247 -17.51 1.79 9.09
CA CYS A 247 -18.03 2.35 7.85
C CYS A 247 -17.55 1.54 6.66
N GLN A 248 -18.46 0.82 6.01
CA GLN A 248 -18.15 0.03 4.83
C GLN A 248 -18.21 0.91 3.57
N ALA A 249 -17.06 1.11 2.93
CA ALA A 249 -16.95 1.79 1.64
C ALA A 249 -17.58 0.94 0.52
N LYS A 250 -18.36 1.59 -0.36
CA LYS A 250 -19.06 0.90 -1.46
C LYS A 250 -18.09 0.55 -2.60
N LEU A 251 -18.00 -0.72 -2.94
CA LEU A 251 -17.15 -1.22 -4.03
C LEU A 251 -18.03 -1.87 -5.10
N ASP A 252 -18.81 -1.05 -5.79
CA ASP A 252 -19.86 -1.53 -6.72
C ASP A 252 -19.28 -2.02 -8.06
N ILE A 253 -18.05 -1.61 -8.38
CA ILE A 253 -17.31 -2.12 -9.53
C ILE A 253 -16.50 -3.35 -9.10
N ALA A 254 -16.67 -4.46 -9.82
CA ALA A 254 -15.98 -5.72 -9.53
C ALA A 254 -14.46 -5.55 -9.46
N PHE A 255 -13.84 -6.31 -8.56
CA PHE A 255 -12.38 -6.30 -8.32
C PHE A 255 -11.82 -4.95 -7.85
N GLY A 256 -12.69 -4.08 -7.30
CA GLY A 256 -12.30 -2.90 -6.55
C GLY A 256 -11.87 -3.24 -5.13
N THR A 257 -11.00 -2.40 -4.57
CA THR A 257 -10.53 -2.51 -3.18
C THR A 257 -10.55 -1.14 -2.50
N HIS A 258 -10.78 -1.10 -1.19
CA HIS A 258 -10.52 0.08 -0.39
C HIS A 258 -9.05 0.05 0.09
N HIS A 259 -8.15 0.74 -0.62
CA HIS A 259 -6.71 0.71 -0.36
C HIS A 259 -6.17 1.94 0.36
N THR A 260 -6.96 3.01 0.44
CA THR A 260 -6.68 4.23 1.20
C THR A 260 -6.25 3.95 2.62
N LYS A 261 -5.25 4.71 3.07
CA LYS A 261 -4.62 4.63 4.37
C LYS A 261 -4.48 6.04 4.91
N MET A 262 -5.45 6.40 5.75
CA MET A 262 -5.59 7.76 6.26
C MET A 262 -6.06 7.72 7.70
N MET A 263 -5.53 8.62 8.52
CA MET A 263 -6.04 8.93 9.85
C MET A 263 -6.61 10.34 9.83
N LEU A 264 -7.84 10.50 10.31
CA LEU A 264 -8.38 11.80 10.73
C LEU A 264 -8.37 11.81 12.25
N LEU A 265 -7.63 12.75 12.84
CA LEU A 265 -7.40 12.82 14.27
C LEU A 265 -7.95 14.16 14.77
N LEU A 266 -9.11 14.11 15.44
CA LEU A 266 -9.71 15.28 16.06
C LEU A 266 -9.21 15.37 17.50
N TYR A 267 -8.64 16.52 17.83
CA TYR A 267 -8.15 16.87 19.15
C TYR A 267 -8.94 18.05 19.73
N GLU A 268 -8.73 18.35 21.01
CA GLU A 268 -9.24 19.57 21.63
C GLU A 268 -8.65 20.84 20.98
N GLU A 269 -7.39 20.75 20.53
CA GLU A 269 -6.62 21.86 19.96
C GLU A 269 -6.87 22.08 18.45
N GLY A 270 -7.46 21.10 17.77
CA GLY A 270 -7.69 21.16 16.32
C GLY A 270 -7.81 19.77 15.67
N ILE A 271 -7.58 19.69 14.37
CA ILE A 271 -7.60 18.43 13.61
C ILE A 271 -6.27 18.19 12.89
N ARG A 272 -5.88 16.92 12.76
CA ARG A 272 -4.75 16.49 11.92
C ARG A 272 -5.18 15.42 10.94
N VAL A 273 -4.59 15.46 9.76
CA VAL A 273 -4.74 14.47 8.70
C VAL A 273 -3.39 13.77 8.52
N VAL A 274 -3.41 12.43 8.53
CA VAL A 274 -2.24 11.61 8.27
C VAL A 274 -2.54 10.74 7.07
N ILE A 275 -1.77 10.85 5.99
CA ILE A 275 -1.90 9.99 4.79
C ILE A 275 -0.64 9.12 4.72
N HIS A 276 -0.81 7.80 4.75
CA HIS A 276 0.30 6.86 4.92
C HIS A 276 0.16 5.59 4.06
N THR A 277 1.11 4.65 4.16
CA THR A 277 1.11 3.42 3.35
C THR A 277 0.95 2.12 4.13
N SER A 278 0.97 2.17 5.47
CA SER A 278 0.83 1.02 6.36
C SER A 278 -0.59 0.53 6.58
N ASN A 279 -0.82 -0.79 6.54
CA ASN A 279 -2.00 -1.38 7.14
C ASN A 279 -1.98 -1.27 8.68
N LEU A 280 -3.13 -1.37 9.34
CA LEU A 280 -3.23 -1.30 10.80
C LEU A 280 -3.06 -2.68 11.43
N ILE A 281 -1.90 -3.27 11.19
CA ILE A 281 -1.45 -4.55 11.75
C ILE A 281 0.03 -4.44 12.15
N HIS A 282 0.46 -5.21 13.14
CA HIS A 282 1.85 -5.19 13.62
C HIS A 282 2.90 -5.32 12.50
N ALA A 283 2.73 -6.28 11.59
CA ALA A 283 3.72 -6.58 10.56
C ALA A 283 4.04 -5.40 9.64
N ASP A 284 3.06 -4.53 9.38
CA ASP A 284 3.22 -3.38 8.49
C ASP A 284 4.00 -2.22 9.16
N TRP A 285 4.16 -2.23 10.49
CA TRP A 285 4.89 -1.23 11.28
C TRP A 285 6.17 -1.80 11.93
N HIS A 286 6.53 -3.05 11.61
CA HIS A 286 7.64 -3.75 12.24
C HIS A 286 8.94 -3.63 11.44
N GLN A 287 8.98 -4.20 10.22
CA GLN A 287 10.21 -4.41 9.44
C GLN A 287 10.09 -3.99 7.96
N LYS A 288 9.09 -3.16 7.65
CA LYS A 288 8.82 -2.68 6.28
C LYS A 288 9.22 -1.23 6.10
N THR A 289 9.53 -0.87 4.87
CA THR A 289 9.61 0.54 4.48
C THR A 289 8.23 1.06 4.13
N GLN A 290 7.71 1.98 4.95
CA GLN A 290 6.44 2.66 4.75
C GLN A 290 6.68 4.17 4.78
N GLY A 291 5.84 4.92 4.07
CA GLY A 291 5.86 6.37 4.07
C GLY A 291 4.60 6.95 4.71
N MET A 292 4.73 8.16 5.23
CA MET A 292 3.61 8.96 5.71
C MET A 292 3.86 10.44 5.49
N TRP A 293 2.78 11.16 5.23
CA TRP A 293 2.71 12.60 5.34
C TRP A 293 1.87 12.97 6.56
N LEU A 294 2.42 13.85 7.38
CA LEU A 294 1.73 14.45 8.52
C LEU A 294 1.31 15.87 8.19
N SER A 295 0.02 16.17 8.31
CA SER A 295 -0.42 17.55 8.20
C SER A 295 0.06 18.41 9.37
N PRO A 296 0.07 19.75 9.21
CA PRO A 296 0.04 20.67 10.35
C PRO A 296 -1.14 20.36 11.29
N LEU A 297 -1.09 20.90 12.51
CA LEU A 297 -2.27 20.95 13.37
C LEU A 297 -3.19 22.05 12.84
N TYR A 298 -4.37 21.68 12.35
CA TYR A 298 -5.33 22.62 11.80
C TYR A 298 -6.23 23.17 12.91
N PRO A 299 -6.18 24.47 13.21
CA PRO A 299 -7.00 25.05 14.26
C PRO A 299 -8.48 25.13 13.84
N ARG A 300 -9.36 25.18 14.83
CA ARG A 300 -10.78 25.45 14.58
C ARG A 300 -10.98 26.90 14.13
N ILE A 301 -11.84 27.12 13.14
CA ILE A 301 -12.21 28.45 12.66
C ILE A 301 -13.05 29.15 13.73
N VAL A 302 -12.68 30.38 14.08
CA VAL A 302 -13.40 31.19 15.07
C VAL A 302 -14.77 31.60 14.51
N HIS A 303 -15.84 31.32 15.26
CA HIS A 303 -17.21 31.69 14.89
C HIS A 303 -17.31 33.20 14.60
N GLY A 304 -17.90 33.55 13.45
CA GLY A 304 -18.03 34.94 13.00
C GLY A 304 -16.93 35.42 12.04
N THR A 305 -15.86 34.64 11.84
CA THR A 305 -14.87 34.92 10.79
C THR A 305 -15.27 34.26 9.47
N HIS A 306 -15.49 35.04 8.41
CA HIS A 306 -15.77 34.54 7.06
C HIS A 306 -14.47 34.12 6.34
N ARG A 307 -13.74 33.15 6.89
CA ARG A 307 -12.58 32.54 6.21
C ARG A 307 -12.95 31.16 5.70
N SER A 308 -12.55 30.82 4.47
CA SER A 308 -12.77 29.50 3.89
C SER A 308 -11.95 28.41 4.61
N GLY A 309 -10.80 28.79 5.15
CA GLY A 309 -9.80 27.86 5.68
C GLY A 309 -9.19 26.97 4.60
N GLU A 310 -9.18 27.43 3.34
CA GLU A 310 -8.67 26.70 2.19
C GLU A 310 -7.18 27.01 1.94
N SER A 311 -6.42 26.02 1.48
CA SER A 311 -5.02 26.19 1.11
C SER A 311 -4.85 26.63 -0.35
N THR A 312 -3.67 27.13 -0.69
CA THR A 312 -3.31 27.42 -2.10
C THR A 312 -3.37 26.17 -2.99
N THR A 313 -3.27 24.98 -2.38
CA THR A 313 -3.33 23.68 -3.04
C THR A 313 -4.75 23.09 -3.16
N HIS A 314 -5.80 23.80 -2.71
CA HIS A 314 -7.19 23.32 -2.67
C HIS A 314 -7.40 22.04 -1.85
N PHE A 315 -6.51 21.76 -0.90
CA PHE A 315 -6.50 20.50 -0.18
C PHE A 315 -7.79 20.27 0.62
N LYS A 316 -8.39 21.32 1.21
CA LYS A 316 -9.61 21.17 2.02
C LYS A 316 -10.79 20.75 1.15
N ALA A 317 -11.03 21.47 0.05
CA ALA A 317 -12.09 21.12 -0.90
C ALA A 317 -11.88 19.73 -1.52
N ASP A 318 -10.65 19.39 -1.88
CA ASP A 318 -10.34 18.08 -2.46
C ASP A 318 -10.54 16.93 -1.46
N LEU A 319 -10.15 17.12 -0.18
CA LEU A 319 -10.39 16.14 0.88
C LEU A 319 -11.89 15.96 1.15
N ILE A 320 -12.65 17.05 1.20
CA ILE A 320 -14.11 17.00 1.34
C ILE A 320 -14.73 16.26 0.13
N SER A 321 -14.31 16.57 -1.09
CA SER A 321 -14.75 15.89 -2.32
C SER A 321 -14.48 14.39 -2.26
N TYR A 322 -13.29 14.01 -1.80
CA TYR A 322 -12.89 12.62 -1.61
C TYR A 322 -13.80 11.88 -0.61
N LEU A 323 -14.08 12.49 0.55
CA LEU A 323 -14.96 11.90 1.56
C LEU A 323 -16.42 11.83 1.10
N MET A 324 -16.90 12.84 0.38
CA MET A 324 -18.26 12.89 -0.17
C MET A 324 -18.51 11.73 -1.15
N ALA A 325 -17.49 11.29 -1.88
CA ALA A 325 -17.59 10.18 -2.84
C ALA A 325 -17.91 8.82 -2.19
N TYR A 326 -17.74 8.66 -0.86
CA TYR A 326 -18.18 7.46 -0.15
C TYR A 326 -19.69 7.40 0.01
N ASN A 327 -20.35 8.57 0.07
CA ASN A 327 -21.79 8.70 0.26
C ASN A 327 -22.32 7.89 1.47
N THR A 328 -21.76 8.16 2.65
CA THR A 328 -22.15 7.52 3.92
C THR A 328 -22.30 8.55 5.04
N ALA A 329 -23.26 8.33 5.96
CA ALA A 329 -23.53 9.25 7.06
C ALA A 329 -22.34 9.43 8.04
N PRO A 330 -21.60 8.38 8.46
CA PRO A 330 -20.47 8.56 9.39
C PRO A 330 -19.39 9.49 8.84
N LEU A 331 -19.18 9.52 7.52
CA LEU A 331 -18.20 10.41 6.90
C LEU A 331 -18.70 11.83 6.73
N LYS A 332 -20.02 12.06 6.74
CA LYS A 332 -20.60 13.41 6.75
C LYS A 332 -20.22 14.18 8.01
N GLU A 333 -20.20 13.52 9.17
CA GLU A 333 -19.75 14.12 10.43
C GLU A 333 -18.28 14.57 10.36
N TRP A 334 -17.42 13.76 9.73
CA TRP A 334 -16.02 14.14 9.49
C TRP A 334 -15.88 15.28 8.48
N ILE A 335 -16.71 15.32 7.44
CA ILE A 335 -16.77 16.45 6.50
C ILE A 335 -17.15 17.73 7.25
N ASP A 336 -18.18 17.68 8.10
CA ASP A 336 -18.62 18.84 8.89
C ASP A 336 -17.55 19.30 9.88
N THR A 337 -16.83 18.35 10.47
CA THR A 337 -15.67 18.65 11.30
C THR A 337 -14.58 19.36 10.48
N ILE A 338 -14.19 18.83 9.31
CA ILE A 338 -13.18 19.45 8.44
C ILE A 338 -13.60 20.84 7.99
N GLN A 339 -14.88 21.05 7.66
CA GLN A 339 -15.41 22.36 7.28
C GLN A 339 -15.18 23.43 8.36
N GLN A 340 -15.23 23.05 9.63
CA GLN A 340 -15.03 23.92 10.79
C GLN A 340 -13.56 24.22 11.11
N HIS A 341 -12.58 23.65 10.38
CA HIS A 341 -11.15 23.85 10.65
C HIS A 341 -10.44 24.59 9.51
N ASP A 342 -9.38 25.30 9.85
CA ASP A 342 -8.54 26.05 8.91
C ASP A 342 -7.40 25.17 8.41
N LEU A 343 -7.46 24.76 7.14
CA LEU A 343 -6.48 23.91 6.48
C LEU A 343 -5.53 24.72 5.57
N SER A 344 -5.51 26.05 5.68
CA SER A 344 -4.80 26.94 4.76
C SER A 344 -3.28 26.74 4.67
N GLU A 345 -2.65 26.27 5.75
CA GLU A 345 -1.21 25.95 5.82
C GLU A 345 -0.80 24.70 5.03
N THR A 346 -1.73 24.03 4.34
CA THR A 346 -1.41 22.82 3.57
C THR A 346 -0.65 23.16 2.29
N ASN A 347 0.54 22.58 2.14
CA ASN A 347 1.45 22.81 1.00
C ASN A 347 1.58 21.60 0.06
N VAL A 348 0.69 20.62 0.18
CA VAL A 348 0.62 19.43 -0.70
C VAL A 348 -0.71 19.39 -1.43
N TYR A 349 -0.73 18.76 -2.61
CA TYR A 349 -1.95 18.51 -3.36
C TYR A 349 -2.48 17.11 -3.10
N LEU A 350 -3.79 16.98 -2.93
CA LEU A 350 -4.42 15.67 -2.79
C LEU A 350 -4.59 14.99 -4.16
N ILE A 351 -4.22 13.71 -4.22
CA ILE A 351 -4.50 12.82 -5.35
C ILE A 351 -5.26 11.62 -4.83
N GLY A 352 -6.56 11.58 -5.11
CA GLY A 352 -7.43 10.47 -4.76
C GLY A 352 -7.83 9.64 -5.97
N SER A 353 -8.26 8.41 -5.69
CA SER A 353 -9.04 7.58 -6.60
C SER A 353 -10.30 7.14 -5.87
N THR A 354 -11.43 7.17 -6.57
CA THR A 354 -12.71 6.65 -6.06
C THR A 354 -13.34 5.75 -7.13
N PRO A 355 -14.00 4.64 -6.76
CA PRO A 355 -14.63 3.76 -7.74
C PRO A 355 -15.70 4.49 -8.54
N GLY A 356 -15.63 4.40 -9.86
CA GLY A 356 -16.58 5.08 -10.73
C GLY A 356 -16.17 5.06 -12.18
N ARG A 357 -17.03 5.65 -13.01
CA ARG A 357 -16.72 5.92 -14.41
C ARG A 357 -16.97 7.38 -14.73
N PHE A 358 -15.88 8.13 -14.88
CA PHE A 358 -15.89 9.59 -14.97
C PHE A 358 -15.83 10.05 -16.42
N GLN A 359 -16.58 11.08 -16.78
CA GLN A 359 -16.66 11.64 -18.14
C GLN A 359 -16.48 13.16 -18.10
N GLY A 360 -16.15 13.76 -19.26
CA GLY A 360 -15.91 15.20 -19.37
C GLY A 360 -14.87 15.67 -18.36
N ASN A 361 -15.16 16.80 -17.69
CA ASN A 361 -14.26 17.41 -16.71
C ASN A 361 -14.09 16.56 -15.43
N GLN A 362 -15.01 15.64 -15.14
CA GLN A 362 -14.88 14.78 -13.95
C GLN A 362 -13.73 13.79 -14.06
N LYS A 363 -13.22 13.52 -15.28
CA LYS A 363 -12.04 12.67 -15.46
C LYS A 363 -10.83 13.21 -14.69
N ASP A 364 -10.70 14.53 -14.59
CA ASP A 364 -9.57 15.18 -13.94
C ASP A 364 -9.69 15.26 -12.41
N ASN A 365 -10.75 14.69 -11.83
CA ASN A 365 -10.93 14.65 -10.37
C ASN A 365 -10.14 13.52 -9.71
N TRP A 366 -9.85 12.43 -10.45
CA TRP A 366 -9.33 11.20 -9.85
C TRP A 366 -8.19 10.56 -10.65
N GLY A 367 -7.44 9.68 -9.97
CA GLY A 367 -6.48 8.78 -10.60
C GLY A 367 -5.37 9.51 -11.37
N HIS A 368 -4.93 8.91 -12.48
CA HIS A 368 -3.79 9.45 -13.22
C HIS A 368 -4.12 10.75 -13.97
N PHE A 369 -5.41 10.98 -14.28
CA PHE A 369 -5.88 12.24 -14.86
C PHE A 369 -5.82 13.40 -13.86
N ARG A 370 -6.11 13.14 -12.57
CA ARG A 370 -5.90 14.13 -11.50
C ARG A 370 -4.45 14.54 -11.39
N LEU A 371 -3.53 13.58 -11.37
CA LEU A 371 -2.09 13.86 -11.41
C LEU A 371 -1.73 14.72 -12.63
N ARG A 372 -2.18 14.33 -13.82
CA ARG A 372 -1.91 15.06 -15.06
C ARG A 372 -2.40 16.51 -15.00
N LYS A 373 -3.62 16.75 -14.49
CA LYS A 373 -4.18 18.10 -14.35
C LYS A 373 -3.30 18.95 -13.44
N LEU A 374 -2.94 18.44 -12.27
CA LEU A 374 -2.09 19.15 -11.31
C LEU A 374 -0.70 19.47 -11.91
N LEU A 375 -0.08 18.51 -12.59
CA LEU A 375 1.20 18.73 -13.25
C LEU A 375 1.11 19.75 -14.38
N LYS A 376 0.00 19.76 -15.14
CA LYS A 376 -0.23 20.74 -16.20
C LYS A 376 -0.42 22.16 -15.65
N GLU A 377 -1.13 22.29 -14.53
CA GLU A 377 -1.54 23.58 -13.96
C GLU A 377 -0.49 24.20 -13.04
N HIS A 378 0.27 23.38 -12.32
CA HIS A 378 1.10 23.83 -11.20
C HIS A 378 2.58 23.43 -11.29
N ALA A 379 2.97 22.52 -12.19
CA ALA A 379 4.39 22.21 -12.39
C ALA A 379 5.02 23.19 -13.39
N SER A 380 6.27 23.57 -13.13
CA SER A 380 7.06 24.39 -14.05
C SER A 380 7.47 23.58 -15.28
N SER A 381 7.55 24.24 -16.43
CA SER A 381 8.17 23.64 -17.62
C SER A 381 9.68 23.54 -17.40
N ILE A 382 10.26 22.40 -17.76
CA ILE A 382 11.69 22.13 -17.56
C ILE A 382 12.38 21.99 -18.92
N PRO A 383 13.54 22.64 -19.15
CA PRO A 383 14.32 22.44 -20.37
C PRO A 383 14.73 20.98 -20.52
N LYS A 384 14.62 20.44 -21.74
CA LYS A 384 14.93 19.03 -22.05
C LYS A 384 14.15 18.04 -21.17
N ALA A 385 12.89 18.32 -20.88
CA ALA A 385 12.02 17.47 -20.05
C ALA A 385 11.98 16.00 -20.54
N GLU A 386 12.20 15.74 -21.83
CA GLU A 386 12.32 14.39 -22.40
C GLU A 386 13.44 13.55 -21.76
N SER A 387 14.50 14.19 -21.26
CA SER A 387 15.62 13.52 -20.60
C SER A 387 15.39 13.24 -19.12
N TRP A 388 14.39 13.87 -18.50
CA TRP A 388 14.04 13.65 -17.10
C TRP A 388 13.22 12.37 -16.99
N PRO A 389 13.72 11.30 -16.37
CA PRO A 389 13.00 10.03 -16.36
C PRO A 389 11.83 10.05 -15.37
N ILE A 390 10.95 9.07 -15.49
CA ILE A 390 9.93 8.75 -14.48
C ILE A 390 10.44 7.60 -13.62
N VAL A 391 10.30 7.71 -12.30
CA VAL A 391 10.51 6.60 -11.38
C VAL A 391 9.19 6.27 -10.70
N GLY A 392 8.72 5.04 -10.85
CA GLY A 392 7.58 4.49 -10.11
C GLY A 392 8.04 3.36 -9.21
N GLN A 393 7.72 3.42 -7.92
CA GLN A 393 8.02 2.39 -6.94
C GLN A 393 6.71 1.91 -6.31
N PHE A 394 6.51 0.60 -6.23
CA PHE A 394 5.28 0.02 -5.72
C PHE A 394 5.49 -1.36 -5.08
N SER A 395 4.45 -1.88 -4.42
CA SER A 395 4.49 -3.17 -3.72
C SER A 395 3.63 -4.24 -4.40
N SER A 396 2.87 -3.89 -5.44
CA SER A 396 2.01 -4.82 -6.19
C SER A 396 1.86 -4.35 -7.63
N VAL A 397 1.50 -5.28 -8.51
CA VAL A 397 1.37 -5.08 -9.94
C VAL A 397 0.06 -5.70 -10.42
N GLY A 398 -0.74 -4.91 -11.13
CA GLY A 398 -1.95 -5.38 -11.81
C GLY A 398 -1.70 -5.82 -13.25
N SER A 399 -2.75 -6.35 -13.90
CA SER A 399 -2.72 -6.63 -15.33
C SER A 399 -2.69 -5.32 -16.13
N MET A 400 -1.70 -5.16 -17.01
CA MET A 400 -1.49 -3.96 -17.82
C MET A 400 -1.78 -4.15 -19.31
N GLY A 401 -1.97 -5.39 -19.76
CA GLY A 401 -2.23 -5.75 -21.15
C GLY A 401 -1.07 -6.51 -21.79
N ALA A 402 -1.28 -6.89 -23.05
CA ALA A 402 -0.36 -7.74 -23.80
C ALA A 402 1.00 -7.08 -24.11
N ASP A 403 1.06 -5.74 -24.11
CA ASP A 403 2.25 -4.95 -24.39
C ASP A 403 2.17 -3.56 -23.72
N GLU A 404 3.28 -2.82 -23.75
CA GLU A 404 3.42 -1.51 -23.11
C GLU A 404 2.47 -0.44 -23.65
N SER A 405 2.01 -0.56 -24.90
CA SER A 405 1.14 0.42 -25.56
C SER A 405 -0.31 0.34 -25.09
N LYS A 406 -0.70 -0.75 -24.40
CA LYS A 406 -2.09 -0.95 -23.98
C LYS A 406 -2.55 -0.04 -22.85
N TRP A 407 -1.63 0.40 -21.98
CA TRP A 407 -1.98 1.29 -20.86
C TRP A 407 -0.74 1.99 -20.27
N LEU A 408 0.33 1.23 -20.03
CA LEU A 408 1.51 1.71 -19.30
C LEU A 408 2.14 2.92 -19.99
N CYS A 409 2.51 2.78 -21.27
CA CYS A 409 3.18 3.83 -22.02
C CYS A 409 2.21 4.79 -22.74
N SER A 410 0.95 4.39 -22.98
CA SER A 410 -0.02 5.19 -23.74
C SER A 410 -0.90 6.11 -22.91
N GLU A 411 -1.19 5.76 -21.66
CA GLU A 411 -2.11 6.53 -20.81
C GLU A 411 -1.44 6.96 -19.51
N PHE A 412 -0.86 5.98 -18.80
CA PHE A 412 -0.29 6.18 -17.48
C PHE A 412 0.97 7.05 -17.58
N LYS A 413 1.97 6.62 -18.36
CA LYS A 413 3.21 7.37 -18.58
C LYS A 413 2.94 8.75 -19.16
N GLU A 414 2.05 8.89 -20.14
CA GLU A 414 1.66 10.19 -20.72
C GLU A 414 1.14 11.18 -19.66
N SER A 415 0.42 10.68 -18.66
CA SER A 415 -0.06 11.51 -17.56
C SER A 415 1.06 11.94 -16.61
N LEU A 416 2.00 11.03 -16.35
CA LEU A 416 3.14 11.25 -15.48
C LEU A 416 4.20 12.18 -16.10
N VAL A 417 4.34 12.20 -17.43
CA VAL A 417 5.35 13.03 -18.10
C VAL A 417 4.97 14.51 -18.24
N THR A 418 3.70 14.84 -18.02
CA THR A 418 3.18 16.20 -18.16
C THR A 418 3.91 17.18 -17.23
N LEU A 419 4.32 18.34 -17.73
CA LEU A 419 4.95 19.43 -16.96
C LEU A 419 4.56 20.79 -17.54
N GLY A 420 3.59 21.47 -16.91
CA GLY A 420 3.10 22.77 -17.37
C GLY A 420 2.16 22.71 -18.57
N LYS A 421 1.57 23.87 -18.93
CA LYS A 421 0.51 23.99 -19.95
C LYS A 421 0.98 23.77 -21.39
N GLU A 422 2.24 24.06 -21.67
CA GLU A 422 2.83 24.00 -23.02
C GLU A 422 3.60 22.70 -23.28
N SER A 423 3.58 21.76 -22.32
CA SER A 423 4.29 20.48 -22.45
C SER A 423 3.82 19.72 -23.69
N ARG A 424 4.74 19.52 -24.63
CA ARG A 424 4.54 18.67 -25.82
C ARG A 424 5.42 17.42 -25.79
N THR A 425 6.09 17.16 -24.66
CA THR A 425 7.01 16.02 -24.53
C THR A 425 6.23 14.72 -24.69
N PRO A 426 6.44 13.96 -25.79
CA PRO A 426 5.81 12.68 -25.96
C PRO A 426 6.36 11.73 -24.90
N GLY A 427 5.50 11.02 -24.17
CA GLY A 427 5.96 10.07 -23.15
C GLY A 427 6.86 8.98 -23.72
N SER A 428 6.76 8.64 -25.01
CA SER A 428 7.67 7.68 -25.68
C SER A 428 9.15 8.05 -25.59
N ALA A 429 9.50 9.34 -25.50
CA ALA A 429 10.89 9.80 -25.42
C ALA A 429 11.48 9.77 -23.99
N VAL A 430 10.65 9.60 -22.97
CA VAL A 430 11.04 9.70 -21.56
C VAL A 430 11.42 8.32 -20.98
N PRO A 431 12.57 8.13 -20.31
CA PRO A 431 12.88 6.86 -19.68
C PRO A 431 11.91 6.56 -18.51
N LEU A 432 11.56 5.28 -18.32
CA LEU A 432 10.69 4.82 -17.25
C LEU A 432 11.42 3.76 -16.42
N HIS A 433 11.61 4.04 -15.13
CA HIS A 433 12.20 3.10 -14.18
C HIS A 433 11.13 2.64 -13.19
N LEU A 434 10.91 1.33 -13.12
CA LEU A 434 9.94 0.73 -12.20
C LEU A 434 10.68 -0.04 -11.10
N ILE A 435 10.59 0.41 -9.85
CA ILE A 435 11.23 -0.25 -8.71
C ILE A 435 10.25 -1.25 -8.10
N TYR A 436 10.61 -2.52 -8.14
CA TYR A 436 9.86 -3.62 -7.52
C TYR A 436 10.85 -4.64 -6.94
N PRO A 437 10.63 -5.21 -5.74
CA PRO A 437 11.59 -6.15 -5.14
C PRO A 437 11.79 -7.40 -5.98
N SER A 438 13.06 -7.77 -6.21
CA SER A 438 13.41 -9.05 -6.79
C SER A 438 13.20 -10.19 -5.79
N VAL A 439 13.21 -11.44 -6.27
CA VAL A 439 13.23 -12.62 -5.40
C VAL A 439 14.37 -12.55 -4.38
N GLU A 440 15.54 -12.07 -4.81
CA GLU A 440 16.72 -11.96 -3.97
C GLU A 440 16.59 -10.86 -2.91
N ASN A 441 15.99 -9.72 -3.28
CA ASN A 441 15.65 -8.68 -2.31
C ASN A 441 14.75 -9.23 -1.20
N VAL A 442 13.72 -10.01 -1.55
CA VAL A 442 12.79 -10.60 -0.56
C VAL A 442 13.48 -11.66 0.29
N ARG A 443 14.21 -12.59 -0.35
CA ARG A 443 14.91 -13.71 0.32
C ARG A 443 15.88 -13.22 1.40
N THR A 444 16.61 -12.13 1.11
CA THR A 444 17.62 -11.54 2.00
C THR A 444 17.09 -10.38 2.85
N SER A 445 15.77 -10.17 2.87
CA SER A 445 15.14 -9.14 3.69
C SER A 445 15.17 -9.50 5.19
N LEU A 446 14.89 -8.52 6.04
CA LEU A 446 14.74 -8.70 7.49
C LEU A 446 13.67 -9.73 7.85
N GLU A 447 12.59 -9.80 7.06
CA GLU A 447 11.49 -10.75 7.29
C GLU A 447 11.69 -12.08 6.57
N GLY A 448 12.67 -12.18 5.65
CA GLY A 448 12.80 -13.29 4.71
C GLY A 448 11.63 -13.38 3.73
N TYR A 449 11.33 -14.59 3.26
CA TYR A 449 10.21 -14.84 2.34
C TYR A 449 8.84 -14.34 2.83
N PRO A 450 8.50 -14.39 4.14
CA PRO A 450 7.28 -13.78 4.66
C PRO A 450 7.03 -12.31 4.28
N ALA A 451 8.07 -11.49 4.00
CA ALA A 451 7.86 -10.15 3.46
C ALA A 451 7.02 -10.17 2.17
N GLY A 452 7.22 -11.19 1.35
CA GLY A 452 6.57 -11.41 0.07
C GLY A 452 5.05 -11.58 0.13
N GLY A 453 4.49 -11.94 1.29
CA GLY A 453 3.04 -11.94 1.49
C GLY A 453 2.41 -10.54 1.40
N SER A 454 3.23 -9.49 1.53
CA SER A 454 2.88 -8.08 1.36
C SER A 454 3.23 -7.52 -0.02
N LEU A 455 3.73 -8.37 -0.93
CA LEU A 455 4.13 -8.00 -2.28
C LEU A 455 3.29 -8.75 -3.32
N PRO A 456 1.96 -8.51 -3.41
CA PRO A 456 1.08 -9.37 -4.18
C PRO A 456 1.19 -9.10 -5.68
N TYR A 457 2.13 -9.77 -6.35
CA TYR A 457 2.15 -9.97 -7.80
C TYR A 457 1.98 -11.47 -8.11
N SER A 458 0.85 -11.85 -8.74
CA SER A 458 0.53 -13.26 -8.98
C SER A 458 1.15 -13.78 -10.26
N ILE A 459 1.43 -15.08 -10.32
CA ILE A 459 1.95 -15.74 -11.53
C ILE A 459 1.00 -15.59 -12.71
N GLN A 460 -0.32 -15.72 -12.47
CA GLN A 460 -1.35 -15.59 -13.49
C GLN A 460 -1.39 -14.19 -14.12
N THR A 461 -0.98 -13.17 -13.37
CA THR A 461 -0.83 -11.81 -13.92
C THR A 461 0.52 -11.66 -14.60
N ALA A 462 1.60 -12.14 -13.96
CA ALA A 462 2.96 -11.96 -14.45
C ALA A 462 3.21 -12.60 -15.82
N GLU A 463 2.73 -13.83 -16.03
CA GLU A 463 2.92 -14.58 -17.28
C GLU A 463 2.29 -13.89 -18.50
N LYS A 464 1.23 -13.08 -18.28
CA LYS A 464 0.54 -12.33 -19.34
C LYS A 464 1.29 -11.07 -19.79
N GLN A 465 2.35 -10.68 -19.07
CA GLN A 465 3.04 -9.41 -19.27
C GLN A 465 4.53 -9.48 -18.95
N ASN A 466 5.22 -10.52 -19.40
CA ASN A 466 6.68 -10.66 -19.21
C ASN A 466 7.48 -9.48 -19.78
N TRP A 467 6.94 -8.81 -20.81
CA TRP A 467 7.50 -7.58 -21.39
C TRP A 467 7.74 -6.48 -20.33
N LEU A 468 6.93 -6.45 -19.26
CA LEU A 468 7.05 -5.46 -18.18
C LEU A 468 8.36 -5.64 -17.40
N HIS A 469 8.86 -6.87 -17.26
CA HIS A 469 9.95 -7.16 -16.34
C HIS A 469 11.28 -6.51 -16.79
N SER A 470 11.39 -6.11 -18.05
CA SER A 470 12.53 -5.34 -18.56
C SER A 470 12.62 -3.92 -17.98
N TYR A 471 11.52 -3.39 -17.44
CA TYR A 471 11.48 -2.10 -16.76
C TYR A 471 11.84 -2.19 -15.28
N PHE A 472 12.03 -3.39 -14.73
CA PHE A 472 12.17 -3.59 -13.29
C PHE A 472 13.58 -3.33 -12.78
N HIS A 473 13.63 -2.56 -11.71
CA HIS A 473 14.81 -2.16 -10.97
C HIS A 473 14.69 -2.69 -9.54
N LYS A 474 15.83 -3.05 -8.95
CA LYS A 474 15.92 -3.62 -7.60
C LYS A 474 15.48 -2.62 -6.54
N TRP A 475 15.02 -3.15 -5.41
CA TRP A 475 14.91 -2.35 -4.20
C TRP A 475 16.29 -2.16 -3.58
N SER A 476 16.71 -0.90 -3.42
CA SER A 476 17.90 -0.48 -2.68
C SER A 476 17.59 0.81 -1.94
N ALA A 477 17.93 0.89 -0.66
CA ALA A 477 17.62 2.04 0.19
C ALA A 477 18.70 2.26 1.26
N ASP A 478 19.96 2.23 0.86
CA ASP A 478 21.11 2.47 1.73
C ASP A 478 21.10 3.88 2.30
N THR A 479 20.60 4.86 1.53
CA THR A 479 20.37 6.25 1.97
C THR A 479 19.58 6.35 3.29
N SER A 480 18.65 5.40 3.50
CA SER A 480 17.80 5.34 4.70
C SER A 480 18.05 4.09 5.55
N GLY A 481 19.04 3.26 5.21
CA GLY A 481 19.38 2.02 5.92
C GLY A 481 18.31 0.93 5.81
N ARG A 482 17.53 0.93 4.71
CA ARG A 482 16.31 0.12 4.54
C ARG A 482 16.35 -0.85 3.36
N SER A 483 17.51 -1.14 2.78
CA SER A 483 17.66 -2.11 1.68
C SER A 483 17.09 -3.49 2.03
N ASN A 484 17.18 -3.92 3.30
CA ASN A 484 16.58 -5.17 3.78
C ASN A 484 15.17 -5.03 4.38
N ALA A 485 14.61 -3.82 4.45
CA ALA A 485 13.24 -3.57 4.90
C ALA A 485 12.32 -3.44 3.68
N MET A 486 11.63 -4.51 3.31
CA MET A 486 10.88 -4.56 2.05
C MET A 486 9.85 -3.43 1.93
N PRO A 487 9.72 -2.83 0.73
CA PRO A 487 8.85 -1.69 0.54
C PRO A 487 7.38 -2.11 0.52
N HIS A 488 6.60 -1.47 1.38
CA HIS A 488 5.15 -1.40 1.24
C HIS A 488 4.67 0.05 1.01
N ILE A 489 5.59 1.02 1.05
CA ILE A 489 5.42 2.34 0.45
C ILE A 489 5.21 2.24 -1.08
N LYS A 490 4.50 3.22 -1.64
CA LYS A 490 4.39 3.46 -3.09
C LYS A 490 4.70 4.92 -3.35
N THR A 491 5.61 5.16 -4.28
CA THR A 491 6.05 6.51 -4.65
C THR A 491 6.18 6.64 -6.16
N TYR A 492 5.96 7.86 -6.64
CA TYR A 492 6.16 8.22 -8.03
C TYR A 492 6.88 9.57 -8.06
N MET A 493 7.83 9.75 -8.98
CA MET A 493 8.59 11.00 -9.06
C MET A 493 9.20 11.20 -10.44
N ARG A 494 9.67 12.43 -10.67
CA ARG A 494 10.32 12.88 -11.91
C ARG A 494 11.69 13.48 -11.62
N PRO A 495 12.75 12.66 -11.49
CA PRO A 495 14.09 13.17 -11.25
C PRO A 495 14.71 13.82 -12.49
N SER A 496 15.77 14.60 -12.27
CA SER A 496 16.68 15.08 -13.30
C SER A 496 17.48 13.92 -13.94
N PRO A 497 18.11 14.10 -15.11
CA PRO A 497 18.86 13.04 -15.79
C PRO A 497 20.02 12.47 -14.95
N ASP A 498 20.59 13.28 -14.05
CA ASP A 498 21.64 12.92 -13.10
C ASP A 498 21.11 12.55 -11.71
N PHE A 499 19.78 12.52 -11.53
CA PHE A 499 19.07 12.19 -10.30
C PHE A 499 19.38 13.09 -9.10
N SER A 500 19.92 14.30 -9.32
CA SER A 500 20.24 15.26 -8.27
C SER A 500 19.07 16.17 -7.89
N GLU A 501 18.06 16.29 -8.75
CA GLU A 501 16.86 17.12 -8.54
C GLU A 501 15.57 16.35 -8.85
N LEU A 502 14.43 16.84 -8.34
CA LEU A 502 13.08 16.34 -8.62
C LEU A 502 12.18 17.48 -9.11
N ALA A 503 11.44 17.23 -10.18
CA ALA A 503 10.36 18.11 -10.61
C ALA A 503 9.11 17.97 -9.75
N TRP A 504 8.89 16.78 -9.17
CA TRP A 504 7.79 16.47 -8.25
C TRP A 504 8.01 15.11 -7.58
N PHE A 505 7.34 14.92 -6.45
CA PHE A 505 7.31 13.65 -5.70
C PHE A 505 5.88 13.35 -5.22
N LEU A 506 5.46 12.09 -5.31
CA LEU A 506 4.17 11.60 -4.84
C LEU A 506 4.40 10.40 -3.93
N VAL A 507 3.76 10.39 -2.76
CA VAL A 507 3.56 9.19 -1.93
C VAL A 507 2.08 8.85 -1.89
N THR A 508 1.74 7.58 -2.10
CA THR A 508 0.33 7.16 -2.27
C THR A 508 0.10 5.72 -1.81
N SER A 509 -1.17 5.33 -1.71
CA SER A 509 -1.59 3.93 -1.59
C SER A 509 -1.63 3.19 -2.93
N ALA A 510 -1.71 3.93 -4.04
CA ALA A 510 -1.87 3.38 -5.39
C ALA A 510 -0.64 2.59 -5.85
N ASN A 511 -0.84 1.29 -6.09
CA ASN A 511 0.12 0.42 -6.79
C ASN A 511 0.06 0.62 -8.31
N LEU A 512 0.99 -0.01 -9.05
CA LEU A 512 0.97 -0.02 -10.50
C LEU A 512 -0.17 -0.91 -11.03
N SER A 513 -1.37 -0.34 -11.13
CA SER A 513 -2.56 -1.03 -11.63
C SER A 513 -3.60 -0.08 -12.22
N LYS A 514 -4.34 -0.57 -13.23
CA LYS A 514 -5.52 0.10 -13.78
C LYS A 514 -6.63 0.33 -12.74
N ALA A 515 -6.78 -0.58 -11.78
CA ALA A 515 -7.80 -0.49 -10.74
C ALA A 515 -7.60 0.74 -9.82
N ALA A 516 -6.33 1.02 -9.48
CA ALA A 516 -5.92 2.14 -8.64
C ALA A 516 -5.89 3.47 -9.42
N TRP A 517 -5.24 3.48 -10.58
CA TRP A 517 -4.98 4.71 -11.33
C TRP A 517 -6.06 5.11 -12.32
N GLY A 518 -6.85 4.14 -12.77
CA GLY A 518 -7.85 4.30 -13.82
C GLY A 518 -7.37 3.85 -15.19
N ALA A 519 -8.31 3.49 -16.05
CA ALA A 519 -8.07 3.18 -17.46
C ALA A 519 -9.18 3.80 -18.32
N LEU A 520 -8.82 4.28 -19.51
CA LEU A 520 -9.79 4.83 -20.44
C LEU A 520 -10.66 3.72 -21.04
N GLU A 521 -11.96 4.00 -21.08
CA GLU A 521 -12.99 3.22 -21.77
C GLU A 521 -13.66 4.09 -22.84
N LYS A 522 -14.45 3.47 -23.73
CA LYS A 522 -15.24 4.17 -24.76
C LYS A 522 -14.41 5.16 -25.58
N ASN A 523 -13.32 4.68 -26.17
CA ASN A 523 -12.42 5.47 -27.02
C ASN A 523 -11.90 6.75 -26.36
N GLY A 524 -11.58 6.70 -25.05
CA GLY A 524 -11.02 7.84 -24.32
C GLY A 524 -12.05 8.81 -23.73
N ALA A 525 -13.35 8.59 -23.97
CA ALA A 525 -14.41 9.45 -23.45
C ALA A 525 -14.62 9.29 -21.93
N GLN A 526 -14.23 8.14 -21.37
CA GLN A 526 -14.54 7.77 -20.00
C GLN A 526 -13.31 7.22 -19.27
N LEU A 527 -13.07 7.63 -18.03
CA LEU A 527 -12.04 7.04 -17.15
C LEU A 527 -12.72 6.14 -16.12
N MET A 528 -12.39 4.85 -16.12
CA MET A 528 -12.92 3.88 -15.16
C MET A 528 -11.89 3.57 -14.07
N ILE A 529 -12.29 3.74 -12.81
CA ILE A 529 -11.50 3.45 -11.61
C ILE A 529 -12.27 2.44 -10.77
N ARG A 530 -11.57 1.47 -10.19
CA ARG A 530 -12.19 0.39 -9.40
C ARG A 530 -12.01 0.55 -7.89
N SER A 531 -10.94 1.20 -7.46
CA SER A 531 -10.48 1.20 -6.08
C SER A 531 -10.51 2.59 -5.44
N TYR A 532 -10.59 2.62 -4.11
CA TYR A 532 -10.27 3.81 -3.33
C TYR A 532 -8.77 3.87 -3.08
N GLU A 533 -8.14 4.95 -3.49
CA GLU A 533 -6.73 5.27 -3.22
C GLU A 533 -6.63 6.71 -2.76
N LEU A 534 -5.54 7.04 -2.06
CA LEU A 534 -5.20 8.38 -1.64
C LEU A 534 -3.69 8.56 -1.51
N GLY A 535 -3.21 9.74 -1.89
CA GLY A 535 -1.83 10.16 -1.76
C GLY A 535 -1.69 11.69 -1.78
N VAL A 536 -0.47 12.15 -1.52
CA VAL A 536 -0.12 13.58 -1.53
C VAL A 536 1.02 13.86 -2.50
N LEU A 537 0.83 14.87 -3.34
CA LEU A 537 1.80 15.34 -4.32
C LEU A 537 2.53 16.57 -3.78
N PHE A 538 3.85 16.49 -3.78
CA PHE A 538 4.77 17.57 -3.50
C PHE A 538 5.19 18.20 -4.82
N LEU A 539 4.87 19.48 -5.01
CA LEU A 539 5.30 20.28 -6.15
C LEU A 539 6.20 21.40 -5.68
N PRO A 540 7.37 21.63 -6.32
CA PRO A 540 8.29 22.72 -5.96
C PRO A 540 7.59 24.08 -5.84
N SER A 541 6.64 24.37 -6.74
CA SER A 541 5.88 25.62 -6.75
C SER A 541 5.10 25.88 -5.46
N ALA A 542 4.59 24.85 -4.79
CA ALA A 542 3.90 24.99 -3.50
C ALA A 542 4.85 25.35 -2.34
N PHE A 543 6.16 25.22 -2.55
CA PHE A 543 7.24 25.57 -1.61
C PHE A 543 8.05 26.79 -2.08
N GLY A 544 7.62 27.46 -3.17
CA GLY A 544 8.36 28.60 -3.74
C GLY A 544 9.67 28.22 -4.42
N LEU A 545 9.75 27.00 -4.95
CA LEU A 545 10.93 26.43 -5.61
C LEU A 545 10.61 26.05 -7.06
N ASP A 546 11.66 25.92 -7.90
CA ASP A 546 11.53 25.41 -9.28
C ASP A 546 11.70 23.89 -9.36
N SER A 547 12.60 23.34 -8.53
CA SER A 547 12.86 21.92 -8.35
C SER A 547 13.20 21.63 -6.88
N PHE A 548 13.12 20.37 -6.48
CA PHE A 548 13.67 19.93 -5.19
C PHE A 548 15.05 19.32 -5.39
N ARG A 549 16.03 19.66 -4.57
CA ARG A 549 17.29 18.89 -4.53
C ARG A 549 17.05 17.55 -3.86
N VAL A 550 17.67 16.48 -4.34
CA VAL A 550 17.59 15.17 -3.69
C VAL A 550 18.55 15.15 -2.49
N LYS A 551 18.02 14.80 -1.32
CA LYS A 551 18.82 14.61 -0.10
C LYS A 551 19.81 13.46 -0.29
N GLN A 552 21.09 13.67 -0.01
CA GLN A 552 22.13 12.64 -0.21
C GLN A 552 21.99 11.47 0.78
N LYS A 553 21.57 11.77 2.02
CA LYS A 553 21.21 10.77 3.03
C LYS A 553 19.87 11.12 3.62
N PHE A 554 18.93 10.18 3.67
CA PHE A 554 17.60 10.43 4.22
C PHE A 554 17.66 11.02 5.65
N PHE A 555 18.45 10.38 6.53
CA PHE A 555 18.73 10.85 7.90
C PHE A 555 20.12 11.50 7.99
N SER A 556 20.29 12.67 7.37
CA SER A 556 21.38 13.60 7.72
C SER A 556 20.86 14.72 8.63
N GLY A 557 21.76 15.24 9.48
CA GLY A 557 21.47 16.28 10.48
C GLY A 557 21.24 17.67 9.88
N SER A 558 21.08 18.65 10.77
CA SER A 558 20.60 20.04 10.54
C SER A 558 21.44 20.94 9.63
N GLN A 559 22.43 20.43 8.91
CA GLN A 559 23.29 21.22 8.01
C GLN A 559 22.85 21.20 6.54
N GLU A 560 21.80 20.47 6.17
CA GLU A 560 21.31 20.46 4.78
C GLU A 560 20.36 21.62 4.48
N PRO A 561 20.39 22.18 3.26
CA PRO A 561 19.46 23.21 2.84
C PRO A 561 18.00 22.77 3.01
N THR A 562 17.13 23.67 3.44
CA THR A 562 15.69 23.47 3.63
C THR A 562 14.96 23.00 2.36
N ALA A 563 15.57 23.11 1.17
CA ALA A 563 15.02 22.73 -0.13
C ALA A 563 15.34 21.28 -0.58
N SER A 564 16.00 20.47 0.27
CA SER A 564 16.36 19.08 -0.07
C SER A 564 15.25 18.08 0.28
N PHE A 565 14.65 17.43 -0.72
CA PHE A 565 13.61 16.43 -0.54
C PHE A 565 14.20 15.06 -0.13
N PRO A 566 13.71 14.43 0.95
CA PRO A 566 14.24 13.17 1.45
C PRO A 566 13.68 11.97 0.69
N VAL A 567 14.28 11.62 -0.45
CA VAL A 567 13.94 10.40 -1.20
C VAL A 567 14.33 9.16 -0.38
N PRO A 568 13.43 8.18 -0.17
CA PRO A 568 13.64 7.12 0.83
C PRO A 568 14.48 5.93 0.35
N TYR A 569 14.83 5.89 -0.93
CA TYR A 569 15.59 4.82 -1.60
C TYR A 569 16.65 5.42 -2.53
N ASP A 570 17.57 4.58 -2.98
CA ASP A 570 18.76 5.02 -3.71
C ASP A 570 18.44 5.41 -5.15
N LEU A 571 19.15 6.42 -5.65
CA LEU A 571 19.12 6.86 -7.05
C LEU A 571 20.55 6.93 -7.61
N PRO A 572 20.77 6.59 -8.90
CA PRO A 572 19.79 6.05 -9.84
C PRO A 572 19.32 4.63 -9.46
N PRO A 573 18.11 4.20 -9.86
CA PRO A 573 17.66 2.82 -9.62
C PRO A 573 18.56 1.81 -10.34
N GLU A 574 18.89 0.69 -9.67
CA GLU A 574 19.68 -0.38 -10.28
C GLU A 574 18.78 -1.35 -11.05
N LEU A 575 19.02 -1.52 -12.36
CA LEU A 575 18.27 -2.47 -13.19
C LEU A 575 18.45 -3.90 -12.67
N TYR A 576 17.44 -4.75 -12.85
CA TYR A 576 17.57 -6.18 -12.62
C TYR A 576 18.73 -6.79 -13.41
N GLY A 577 19.52 -7.64 -12.76
CA GLY A 577 20.51 -8.46 -13.45
C GLY A 577 19.84 -9.58 -14.26
N SER A 578 20.59 -10.24 -15.13
CA SER A 578 20.05 -11.31 -16.00
C SER A 578 19.43 -12.50 -15.24
N LYS A 579 19.86 -12.72 -13.99
CA LYS A 579 19.35 -13.78 -13.10
C LYS A 579 18.24 -13.30 -12.17
N ASP A 580 18.04 -11.99 -12.03
CA ASP A 580 16.98 -11.46 -11.19
C ASP A 580 15.62 -11.77 -11.77
N ARG A 581 14.66 -12.01 -10.88
CA ARG A 581 13.25 -12.20 -11.22
C ARG A 581 12.42 -11.36 -10.26
N PRO A 582 11.27 -10.82 -10.70
CA PRO A 582 10.36 -10.18 -9.77
C PRO A 582 9.91 -11.18 -8.72
N TRP A 583 9.67 -10.70 -7.51
CA TRP A 583 8.91 -11.49 -6.54
C TRP A 583 7.52 -11.82 -7.10
N ILE A 584 7.13 -13.10 -7.02
CA ILE A 584 5.80 -13.60 -7.40
C ILE A 584 5.29 -14.41 -6.22
N TRP A 585 4.24 -13.93 -5.57
CA TRP A 585 3.92 -14.40 -4.23
C TRP A 585 3.34 -15.82 -4.18
N ASN A 586 2.75 -16.32 -5.28
CA ASN A 586 2.03 -17.59 -5.31
C ASN A 586 2.74 -18.69 -6.10
N ILE A 587 4.07 -18.64 -6.21
CA ILE A 587 4.90 -19.76 -6.68
C ILE A 587 5.95 -20.14 -5.61
N PRO A 588 6.43 -21.39 -5.57
CA PRO A 588 7.42 -21.81 -4.59
C PRO A 588 8.84 -21.28 -4.89
N TYR A 589 9.58 -20.93 -3.84
CA TYR A 589 11.02 -20.67 -3.85
C TYR A 589 11.71 -21.62 -2.86
N VAL A 590 12.26 -22.71 -3.41
CA VAL A 590 12.83 -23.84 -2.65
C VAL A 590 14.32 -24.08 -2.92
N LYS A 591 14.96 -23.23 -3.73
CA LYS A 591 16.36 -23.41 -4.16
C LYS A 591 17.38 -22.85 -3.18
N ALA A 592 17.00 -21.86 -2.39
CA ALA A 592 17.86 -21.21 -1.40
C ALA A 592 17.02 -20.75 -0.22
N PRO A 593 17.48 -20.95 1.03
CA PRO A 593 16.75 -20.48 2.20
C PRO A 593 16.78 -18.94 2.29
N ASP A 594 15.78 -18.39 2.98
CA ASP A 594 15.77 -16.98 3.38
C ASP A 594 16.65 -16.70 4.61
N THR A 595 16.66 -15.44 5.05
CA THR A 595 17.34 -14.95 6.25
C THR A 595 17.06 -15.78 7.52
N HIS A 596 15.92 -16.47 7.58
CA HIS A 596 15.46 -17.26 8.72
C HIS A 596 15.59 -18.77 8.49
N GLY A 597 16.30 -19.20 7.44
CA GLY A 597 16.48 -20.62 7.11
C GLY A 597 15.27 -21.28 6.45
N ASN A 598 14.26 -20.51 6.04
CA ASN A 598 12.99 -21.04 5.52
C ASN A 598 12.93 -21.01 3.99
N MET A 599 12.11 -21.89 3.43
CA MET A 599 11.69 -21.86 2.02
C MET A 599 10.31 -21.22 1.88
N TRP A 600 10.00 -20.70 0.70
CA TRP A 600 8.65 -20.23 0.37
C TRP A 600 7.90 -21.31 -0.41
N VAL A 601 6.81 -21.80 0.16
CA VAL A 601 5.89 -22.72 -0.53
C VAL A 601 4.49 -22.17 -0.31
N PRO A 602 3.96 -21.32 -1.20
CA PRO A 602 2.60 -20.82 -1.04
C PRO A 602 1.62 -21.99 -1.19
N SER A 603 0.56 -21.97 -0.39
CA SER A 603 -0.48 -23.00 -0.39
C SER A 603 -1.31 -23.00 -1.67
#